data_AF-A0A498ESM1-F1
#
_entry.id   AF-A0A498ESM1-F1
#
_cell.length_a   1.000
_cell.length_b   1.000
_cell.length_c   1.000
_cell.angle_alpha   90.00
_cell.angle_beta   90.00
_cell.angle_gamma   90.00
#
_symmetry.space_group_name_H-M   'P 1'
#
loop_
_entity.id
_entity.type
_entity.pdbx_description
1 polymer ?
#
loop_
_entity_poly.entity_id
_entity_poly.type
_entity_poly.pdbx_seq_one_letter_code
_entity_poly.pdbx_strand_id
1 'polypeptide(L)'
;LGDGFVWDNLLTDERLDENGEFRRLLQEAPNILQNSACLGWIAEEDELVDDVDEFGDRIQTVLEEICEMTRDMTHGEYREYNSRTAFRTKILTESLGVIGVMTRLLDFAGVDILRIGQMPRFKNDFADEKLSAIAKFVGINSAIASKYGMASVFRQLFEDRE
;
A
#
# COMPACT_ATOMS: atom_id res chain seq x y z
N LEU A 1 8.41 -1.92 5.42
CA LEU A 1 7.70 -0.64 5.18
C LEU A 1 6.60 -0.44 6.20
N GLY A 2 5.74 -1.42 6.50
CA GLY A 2 4.80 -1.32 7.63
C GLY A 2 5.19 -2.16 8.84
N ASP A 3 6.47 -2.52 8.97
CA ASP A 3 6.98 -3.23 10.14
C ASP A 3 7.12 -2.30 11.35
N GLY A 4 7.20 -2.88 12.56
CA GLY A 4 7.25 -2.12 13.81
C GLY A 4 8.35 -1.07 13.88
N PHE A 5 9.51 -1.30 13.23
CA PHE A 5 10.57 -0.29 13.21
C PHE A 5 10.11 1.02 12.55
N VAL A 6 9.33 0.93 11.47
CA VAL A 6 8.82 2.13 10.79
C VAL A 6 7.85 2.90 11.68
N TRP A 7 6.95 2.20 12.36
CA TRP A 7 6.00 2.82 13.30
C TRP A 7 6.72 3.46 14.47
N ASP A 8 7.63 2.74 15.11
CA ASP A 8 8.34 3.18 16.32
C ASP A 8 9.33 4.34 16.08
N ASN A 9 9.84 4.50 14.84
CA ASN A 9 10.96 5.42 14.58
C ASN A 9 10.69 6.47 13.50
N LEU A 10 9.79 6.20 12.55
CA LEU A 10 9.59 7.06 11.37
C LEU A 10 8.20 7.71 11.35
N LEU A 11 7.19 7.06 11.91
CA LEU A 11 5.81 7.53 11.98
C LEU A 11 5.41 7.96 13.41
N THR A 12 6.35 8.56 14.13
CA THR A 12 6.09 9.05 15.49
C THR A 12 5.13 10.23 15.49
N ASP A 13 4.37 10.38 16.57
CA ASP A 13 3.47 11.52 16.80
C ASP A 13 4.14 12.87 16.52
N GLU A 14 5.35 13.07 17.04
CA GLU A 14 6.13 14.29 16.83
C GLU A 14 6.36 14.59 15.35
N ARG A 15 6.71 13.59 14.54
CA ARG A 15 6.93 13.79 13.10
C ARG A 15 5.66 14.07 12.32
N LEU A 16 4.58 13.37 12.67
CA LEU A 16 3.27 13.55 12.03
C LEU A 16 2.66 14.91 12.39
N ASP A 17 2.93 15.42 13.60
CA ASP A 17 2.50 16.75 14.05
C ASP A 17 3.37 17.88 13.46
N GLU A 18 4.69 17.68 13.36
CA GLU A 18 5.62 18.69 12.83
C GLU A 18 5.47 18.92 11.32
N ASN A 19 5.16 17.87 10.56
CA ASN A 19 5.19 17.90 9.09
C ASN A 19 3.82 17.77 8.43
N GLY A 20 2.74 17.63 9.19
CA GLY A 20 1.49 17.07 8.65
C GLY A 20 0.21 17.81 9.00
N GLU A 21 -0.71 17.84 8.02
CA GLU A 21 -2.15 17.94 8.27
C GLU A 21 -2.76 16.58 8.62
N PHE A 22 -1.98 15.50 8.72
CA PHE A 22 -2.50 14.13 8.82
C PHE A 22 -3.42 13.95 10.04
N ARG A 23 -2.95 14.28 11.25
CA ARG A 23 -3.76 14.14 12.49
C ARG A 23 -5.01 15.02 12.45
N ARG A 24 -4.87 16.24 11.92
CA ARG A 24 -5.99 17.15 11.71
C ARG A 24 -7.01 16.57 10.74
N LEU A 25 -6.59 16.05 9.59
CA LEU A 25 -7.46 15.45 8.59
C LEU A 25 -8.06 14.13 9.08
N LEU A 26 -7.35 13.38 9.92
CA LEU A 26 -7.88 12.18 10.54
C LEU A 26 -9.09 12.49 11.41
N GLN A 27 -9.01 13.58 12.18
CA GLN A 27 -10.08 14.03 13.06
C GLN A 27 -11.19 14.82 12.33
N GLU A 28 -10.82 15.72 11.42
CA GLU A 28 -11.74 16.69 10.81
C GLU A 28 -12.34 16.20 9.48
N ALA A 29 -11.62 15.37 8.72
CA ALA A 29 -11.99 14.98 7.36
C ALA A 29 -11.40 13.62 6.90
N PRO A 30 -11.67 12.52 7.61
CA PRO A 30 -11.06 11.22 7.32
C PRO A 30 -11.47 10.67 5.94
N ASN A 31 -12.64 11.06 5.44
CA ASN A 31 -13.08 10.77 4.08
C ASN A 31 -12.13 11.36 3.02
N ILE A 32 -11.46 12.49 3.29
CA ILE A 32 -10.44 13.05 2.40
C ILE A 32 -9.18 12.17 2.43
N LEU A 33 -8.77 11.68 3.59
CA LEU A 33 -7.64 10.75 3.70
C LEU A 33 -7.91 9.43 2.97
N GLN A 34 -9.11 8.89 3.12
CA GLN A 34 -9.51 7.66 2.44
C GLN A 34 -9.61 7.86 0.91
N ASN A 35 -10.27 8.93 0.44
CA ASN A 35 -10.60 9.07 -0.99
C ASN A 35 -9.57 9.87 -1.81
N SER A 36 -8.78 10.73 -1.18
CA SER A 36 -7.78 11.58 -1.85
C SER A 36 -6.37 11.09 -1.60
N ALA A 37 -6.03 10.82 -0.34
CA ALA A 37 -4.73 10.24 0.02
C ALA A 37 -4.69 8.70 -0.08
N CYS A 38 -5.84 8.06 -0.39
CA CYS A 38 -5.96 6.62 -0.62
C CYS A 38 -5.56 5.75 0.57
N LEU A 39 -5.82 6.22 1.78
CA LEU A 39 -5.60 5.49 3.03
C LEU A 39 -6.79 4.56 3.31
N GLY A 40 -6.85 3.45 2.57
CA GLY A 40 -8.02 2.57 2.52
C GLY A 40 -8.44 1.96 3.86
N TRP A 41 -7.49 1.72 4.78
CA TRP A 41 -7.74 1.09 6.08
C TRP A 41 -8.10 2.07 7.20
N ILE A 42 -8.29 3.36 6.89
CA ILE A 42 -8.71 4.36 7.90
C ILE A 42 -10.15 4.15 8.36
N ALA A 43 -10.99 3.58 7.49
CA ALA A 43 -12.34 3.20 7.81
C ALA A 43 -12.50 1.71 7.53
N GLU A 44 -13.04 0.97 8.48
CA GLU A 44 -13.54 -0.39 8.26
C GLU A 44 -15.03 -0.35 8.59
N GLU A 45 -15.86 -0.67 7.60
CA GLU A 45 -17.31 -0.43 7.65
C GLU A 45 -17.63 1.06 7.94
N ASP A 46 -18.16 1.35 9.13
CA ASP A 46 -18.50 2.70 9.60
C ASP A 46 -17.56 3.18 10.73
N GLU A 47 -16.56 2.38 11.13
CA GLU A 47 -15.66 2.68 12.23
C GLU A 47 -14.32 3.25 11.72
N LEU A 48 -14.12 4.52 12.04
CA LEU A 48 -12.92 5.28 11.74
C LEU A 48 -11.85 4.99 12.81
N VAL A 49 -10.60 4.90 12.40
CA VAL A 49 -9.49 4.88 13.36
C VAL A 49 -9.40 6.22 14.09
N ASP A 50 -9.33 6.16 15.42
CA ASP A 50 -9.31 7.35 16.27
C ASP A 50 -7.89 7.92 16.42
N ASP A 51 -6.87 7.08 16.24
CA ASP A 51 -5.46 7.46 16.34
C ASP A 51 -4.53 6.68 15.39
N VAL A 52 -3.25 7.05 15.42
CA VAL A 52 -2.19 6.50 14.57
C VAL A 52 -1.84 5.08 14.96
N ASP A 53 -1.91 4.73 16.25
CA ASP A 53 -1.54 3.42 16.77
C ASP A 53 -2.57 2.37 16.33
N GLU A 54 -3.86 2.70 16.44
CA GLU A 54 -4.94 1.85 15.93
C GLU A 54 -4.80 1.62 14.42
N PHE A 55 -4.45 2.68 13.67
CA PHE A 55 -4.17 2.53 12.24
C PHE A 55 -2.95 1.62 11.99
N GLY A 56 -1.91 1.73 12.82
CA GLY A 56 -0.74 0.86 12.79
C GLY A 56 -1.09 -0.61 13.00
N ASP A 57 -1.91 -0.91 14.01
CA ASP A 57 -2.39 -2.25 14.33
C ASP A 57 -3.22 -2.86 13.18
N ARG A 58 -4.08 -2.06 12.54
CA ARG A 58 -4.82 -2.51 11.34
C ARG A 58 -3.88 -2.86 10.20
N ILE A 59 -2.89 -2.03 9.91
CA ILE A 59 -1.90 -2.31 8.85
C ILE A 59 -1.07 -3.55 9.19
N GLN A 60 -0.69 -3.73 10.45
CA GLN A 60 0.06 -4.89 10.91
C GLN A 60 -0.75 -6.18 10.70
N THR A 61 -2.05 -6.16 11.03
CA THR A 61 -2.97 -7.29 10.79
C THR A 61 -3.02 -7.66 9.29
N VAL A 62 -3.12 -6.67 8.40
CA VAL A 62 -3.12 -6.90 6.95
C VAL A 62 -1.79 -7.50 6.48
N LEU A 63 -0.66 -7.03 7.01
CA LEU A 63 0.66 -7.58 6.68
C LEU A 63 0.81 -9.03 7.13
N GLU A 64 0.31 -9.38 8.32
CA GLU A 64 0.29 -10.74 8.83
C GLU A 64 -0.55 -11.65 7.93
N GLU A 65 -1.74 -11.20 7.53
CA GLU A 65 -2.60 -11.94 6.61
C GLU A 65 -1.95 -12.14 5.22
N ILE A 66 -1.24 -11.14 4.69
CA ILE A 66 -0.43 -11.30 3.46
C ILE A 66 0.66 -12.37 3.65
N CYS A 67 1.30 -12.41 4.82
CA CYS A 67 2.32 -13.42 5.13
C CYS A 67 1.71 -14.83 5.21
N GLU A 68 0.50 -14.97 5.74
CA GLU A 68 -0.22 -16.23 5.77
C GLU A 68 -0.65 -16.66 4.36
N MET A 69 -1.27 -15.77 3.58
CA MET A 69 -1.66 -16.07 2.20
C MET A 69 -0.47 -16.49 1.33
N THR A 70 0.68 -15.85 1.50
CA THR A 70 1.91 -16.22 0.75
C THR A 70 2.48 -17.57 1.19
N ARG A 71 2.35 -17.92 2.48
CA ARG A 71 2.69 -19.25 3.00
C ARG A 71 1.76 -20.32 2.42
N ASP A 72 0.46 -20.10 2.44
CA ASP A 72 -0.55 -21.01 1.88
C ASP A 72 -0.30 -21.24 0.39
N MET A 73 -0.05 -20.17 -0.36
CA MET A 73 0.28 -20.25 -1.78
C MET A 73 1.54 -21.09 -2.04
N THR A 74 2.51 -21.07 -1.12
CA THR A 74 3.74 -21.87 -1.21
C THR A 74 3.46 -23.36 -0.98
N HIS A 75 2.46 -23.68 -0.15
CA HIS A 75 1.98 -25.06 0.06
C HIS A 75 0.96 -25.52 -1.00
N GLY A 76 0.56 -24.64 -1.93
CA GLY A 76 -0.43 -24.96 -2.96
C GLY A 76 -1.87 -24.85 -2.47
N GLU A 77 -2.10 -24.20 -1.33
CA GLU A 77 -3.39 -23.90 -0.75
C GLU A 77 -3.87 -22.53 -1.23
N TYR A 78 -5.11 -22.44 -1.72
CA TYR A 78 -5.66 -21.23 -2.34
C TYR A 78 -6.92 -20.72 -1.64
N ARG A 79 -7.22 -21.22 -0.43
CA ARG A 79 -8.39 -20.85 0.37
C ARG A 79 -9.69 -20.88 -0.47
N GLU A 80 -10.49 -19.82 -0.42
CA GLU A 80 -11.75 -19.64 -1.16
C GLU A 80 -11.57 -19.36 -2.66
N TYR A 81 -10.34 -19.19 -3.16
CA TYR A 81 -10.09 -18.79 -4.54
C TYR A 81 -10.06 -19.99 -5.49
N ASN A 82 -10.78 -19.86 -6.61
CA ASN A 82 -10.93 -20.90 -7.63
C ASN A 82 -9.64 -21.21 -8.43
N SER A 83 -8.55 -20.47 -8.23
CA SER A 83 -7.29 -20.72 -8.92
C SER A 83 -6.09 -20.06 -8.22
N ARG A 84 -4.89 -20.61 -8.45
CA ARG A 84 -3.62 -19.99 -8.06
C ARG A 84 -3.48 -18.56 -8.57
N THR A 85 -3.96 -18.29 -9.79
CA THR A 85 -3.89 -16.95 -10.38
C THR A 85 -4.75 -15.96 -9.62
N ALA A 86 -6.00 -16.33 -9.29
CA ALA A 86 -6.90 -15.48 -8.51
C ALA A 86 -6.33 -15.19 -7.11
N PHE A 87 -5.80 -16.21 -6.44
CA PHE A 87 -5.19 -16.04 -5.13
C PHE A 87 -3.95 -15.14 -5.16
N ARG A 88 -3.06 -15.35 -6.14
CA ARG A 88 -1.88 -14.50 -6.35
C ARG A 88 -2.28 -13.05 -6.65
N THR A 89 -3.34 -12.84 -7.44
CA THR A 89 -3.85 -11.50 -7.71
C THR A 89 -4.30 -10.82 -6.42
N LYS A 90 -5.06 -11.49 -5.54
CA LYS A 90 -5.44 -10.94 -4.24
C LYS A 90 -4.21 -10.55 -3.42
N ILE A 91 -3.24 -11.44 -3.25
CA ILE A 91 -2.00 -11.18 -2.51
C ILE A 91 -1.30 -9.91 -3.04
N LEU A 92 -1.13 -9.82 -4.36
CA LEU A 92 -0.47 -8.68 -4.99
C LEU A 92 -1.26 -7.38 -4.85
N THR A 93 -2.59 -7.43 -4.97
CA THR A 93 -3.46 -6.26 -4.78
C THR A 93 -3.35 -5.73 -3.36
N GLU A 94 -3.45 -6.59 -2.34
CA GLU A 94 -3.30 -6.19 -0.93
C GLU A 94 -1.91 -5.61 -0.67
N SER A 95 -0.87 -6.30 -1.15
CA SER A 95 0.53 -5.84 -1.00
C SER A 95 0.75 -4.46 -1.63
N LEU A 96 0.20 -4.21 -2.82
CA LEU A 96 0.29 -2.91 -3.49
C LEU A 96 -0.49 -1.84 -2.75
N GLY A 97 -1.66 -2.17 -2.18
CA GLY A 97 -2.41 -1.27 -1.32
C GLY A 97 -1.59 -0.81 -0.13
N VAL A 98 -0.95 -1.76 0.59
CA VAL A 98 -0.12 -1.44 1.77
C VAL A 98 1.08 -0.59 1.36
N ILE A 99 1.75 -0.92 0.24
CA ILE A 99 2.84 -0.08 -0.28
C ILE A 99 2.36 1.35 -0.54
N GLY A 100 1.20 1.52 -1.18
CA GLY A 100 0.59 2.83 -1.41
C GLY A 100 0.39 3.58 -0.10
N VAL A 101 -0.33 2.97 0.84
CA VAL A 101 -0.64 3.56 2.15
C VAL A 101 0.61 3.94 2.94
N MET A 102 1.57 3.03 3.08
CA MET A 102 2.81 3.32 3.81
C MET A 102 3.63 4.42 3.13
N THR A 103 3.63 4.49 1.80
CA THR A 103 4.27 5.61 1.08
C THR A 103 3.64 6.94 1.48
N ARG A 104 2.30 6.98 1.55
CA ARG A 104 1.55 8.19 1.85
C ARG A 104 1.76 8.63 3.29
N LEU A 105 1.75 7.71 4.24
CA LEU A 105 2.05 8.01 5.64
C LEU A 105 3.46 8.58 5.83
N LEU A 106 4.45 7.94 5.20
CA LEU A 106 5.83 8.42 5.25
C LEU A 106 5.99 9.78 4.56
N ASP A 107 5.22 10.06 3.51
CA ASP A 107 5.15 11.39 2.91
C ASP A 107 4.59 12.45 3.88
N PHE A 108 3.51 12.13 4.62
CA PHE A 108 2.97 13.00 5.67
C PHE A 108 3.95 13.23 6.83
N ALA A 109 4.75 12.21 7.17
CA ALA A 109 5.80 12.32 8.19
C ALA A 109 7.06 13.05 7.68
N GLY A 110 7.06 13.57 6.44
CA GLY A 110 8.20 14.26 5.85
C GLY A 110 9.38 13.34 5.50
N VAL A 111 9.17 12.03 5.43
CA VAL A 111 10.21 11.04 5.15
C VAL A 111 10.32 10.77 3.65
N ASP A 112 11.53 10.87 3.10
CA ASP A 112 11.81 10.49 1.71
C ASP A 112 12.11 9.00 1.58
N ILE A 113 11.52 8.36 0.56
CA ILE A 113 11.67 6.93 0.32
C ILE A 113 12.43 6.71 -0.98
N LEU A 114 13.53 5.96 -0.90
CA LEU A 114 14.20 5.38 -2.05
C LEU A 114 13.83 3.90 -2.16
N ARG A 115 13.34 3.47 -3.33
CA ARG A 115 13.01 2.06 -3.60
C ARG A 115 13.97 1.47 -4.61
N ILE A 116 14.50 0.29 -4.30
CA ILE A 116 15.37 -0.47 -5.19
C ILE A 116 14.63 -1.76 -5.58
N GLY A 117 14.21 -1.85 -6.84
CA GLY A 117 13.57 -3.05 -7.38
C GLY A 117 14.59 -3.98 -8.01
N GLN A 118 14.66 -5.22 -7.54
CA GLN A 118 15.48 -6.26 -8.18
C GLN A 118 14.65 -7.04 -9.21
N MET A 119 15.09 -7.02 -10.46
CA MET A 119 14.46 -7.79 -11.53
C MET A 119 15.03 -9.21 -11.63
N PRO A 120 14.20 -10.21 -11.99
CA PRO A 120 14.68 -11.57 -12.21
C PRO A 120 15.72 -11.65 -13.35
N ARG A 121 16.63 -12.63 -13.28
CA ARG A 121 17.78 -12.72 -14.18
C ARG A 121 17.36 -13.02 -15.62
N PHE A 122 17.90 -12.20 -16.53
CA PHE A 122 17.49 -11.99 -17.92
C PHE A 122 17.59 -13.16 -18.92
N LYS A 123 18.04 -14.36 -18.52
CA LYS A 123 18.51 -15.37 -19.51
C LYS A 123 17.47 -16.38 -20.02
N ASN A 124 16.35 -16.58 -19.33
CA ASN A 124 15.41 -17.68 -19.65
C ASN A 124 13.94 -17.25 -19.86
N ASP A 125 13.56 -16.00 -19.59
CA ASP A 125 12.14 -15.59 -19.43
C ASP A 125 11.60 -14.60 -20.49
N PHE A 126 12.29 -14.40 -21.61
CA PHE A 126 11.96 -13.34 -22.57
C PHE A 126 11.08 -13.84 -23.72
N ALA A 127 9.81 -14.12 -23.42
CA ALA A 127 8.74 -13.90 -24.39
C ALA A 127 8.32 -12.43 -24.30
N ASP A 128 8.04 -11.75 -25.42
CA ASP A 128 7.68 -10.33 -25.47
C ASP A 128 6.53 -9.97 -24.51
N GLU A 129 5.60 -10.90 -24.31
CA GLU A 129 4.48 -10.77 -23.37
C GLU A 129 4.94 -10.61 -21.91
N LYS A 130 5.97 -11.35 -21.47
CA LYS A 130 6.51 -11.28 -20.11
C LYS A 130 7.22 -9.95 -19.87
N LEU A 131 7.94 -9.45 -20.88
CA LEU A 131 8.59 -8.14 -20.84
C LEU A 131 7.57 -7.01 -20.68
N SER A 132 6.51 -7.03 -21.50
CA SER A 132 5.41 -6.06 -21.43
C SER A 132 4.73 -6.08 -20.07
N ALA A 133 4.49 -7.27 -19.50
CA ALA A 133 3.92 -7.41 -18.16
C ALA A 133 4.82 -6.82 -17.06
N ILE A 134 6.13 -7.06 -17.11
CA ILE A 134 7.08 -6.47 -16.15
C ILE A 134 7.11 -4.95 -16.29
N ALA A 135 7.18 -4.42 -17.51
CA ALA A 135 7.18 -2.98 -17.74
C ALA A 135 5.88 -2.33 -17.22
N LYS A 136 4.73 -2.96 -17.48
CA LYS A 136 3.44 -2.52 -16.95
C LYS A 136 3.41 -2.54 -15.42
N PHE A 137 3.92 -3.61 -14.81
CA PHE A 137 4.01 -3.71 -13.35
C PHE A 137 4.90 -2.61 -12.76
N VAL A 138 6.08 -2.37 -13.33
CA VAL A 138 6.99 -1.31 -12.89
C VAL A 138 6.32 0.06 -13.02
N GLY A 139 5.64 0.33 -14.13
CA GLY A 139 4.92 1.59 -14.34
C GLY A 139 3.82 1.80 -13.30
N ILE A 140 2.95 0.80 -13.10
CA ILE A 140 1.85 0.87 -12.12
C ILE A 140 2.40 1.02 -10.70
N ASN A 141 3.37 0.19 -10.31
CA ASN A 141 3.91 0.22 -8.95
C ASN A 141 4.65 1.55 -8.68
N SER A 142 5.41 2.06 -9.66
CA SER A 142 6.08 3.37 -9.52
C SER A 142 5.06 4.49 -9.36
N ALA A 143 3.94 4.43 -10.08
CA ALA A 143 2.84 5.38 -9.93
C ALA A 143 2.16 5.25 -8.56
N ILE A 144 1.82 4.04 -8.09
CA ILE A 144 1.20 3.84 -6.76
C ILE A 144 2.14 4.32 -5.64
N ALA A 145 3.44 4.09 -5.79
CA ALA A 145 4.44 4.28 -4.76
C ALA A 145 5.18 5.64 -4.83
N SER A 146 4.70 6.57 -5.66
CA SER A 146 5.30 7.91 -5.78
C SER A 146 4.73 8.90 -4.76
N LYS A 147 5.52 9.91 -4.40
CA LYS A 147 5.05 11.06 -3.60
C LYS A 147 4.21 11.98 -4.48
N TYR A 148 3.02 12.36 -4.00
CA TYR A 148 2.15 13.32 -4.69
C TYR A 148 1.45 14.31 -3.75
N GLY A 149 1.78 14.36 -2.45
CA GLY A 149 0.96 15.10 -1.49
C GLY A 149 -0.49 14.57 -1.46
N MET A 150 -1.47 15.44 -1.21
CA MET A 150 -2.86 15.05 -0.94
C MET A 150 -3.62 14.32 -2.07
N ALA A 151 -3.12 14.30 -3.31
CA ALA A 151 -3.82 13.68 -4.43
C ALA A 151 -2.87 13.01 -5.43
N SER A 152 -3.21 11.80 -5.87
CA SER A 152 -2.56 11.15 -7.02
C SER A 152 -3.22 11.61 -8.32
N VAL A 153 -2.46 12.33 -9.16
CA VAL A 153 -2.87 12.74 -10.52
C VAL A 153 -3.23 11.52 -11.38
N PHE A 154 -2.55 10.39 -11.18
CA PHE A 154 -2.84 9.16 -11.91
C PHE A 154 -4.27 8.65 -11.62
N ARG A 155 -4.73 8.69 -10.37
CA ARG A 155 -6.10 8.26 -10.04
C ARG A 155 -7.15 9.24 -10.52
N GLN A 156 -6.93 10.54 -10.35
CA GLN A 156 -7.89 11.54 -10.83
C GLN A 156 -8.11 11.48 -12.33
N LEU A 157 -7.11 11.05 -13.10
CA LEU A 157 -7.19 10.98 -14.56
C LEU A 157 -7.53 9.59 -15.10
N PHE A 158 -7.29 8.51 -14.35
CA PHE A 158 -7.33 7.14 -14.87
C PHE A 158 -8.11 6.12 -14.03
N GLU A 159 -8.63 6.48 -12.85
CA GLU A 159 -9.60 5.63 -12.14
C GLU A 159 -11.02 6.11 -12.43
N ASP A 160 -11.82 5.26 -13.07
CA ASP A 160 -13.26 5.46 -13.17
C ASP A 160 -13.88 5.35 -11.77
N ARG A 161 -14.54 6.42 -11.34
CA ARG A 161 -15.38 6.45 -10.13
C ARG A 161 -16.83 6.30 -10.57
N GLU A 162 -17.37 5.08 -10.49
CA GLU A 162 -18.82 4.83 -10.50
C GLU A 162 -19.38 4.84 -9.07
#